data_AF-A0A7Y3IDV0-F1
#
_entry.id   AF-A0A7Y3IDV0-F1
#
_cell.length_a   1.000
_cell.length_b   1.000
_cell.length_c   1.000
_cell.angle_alpha   90.00
_cell.angle_beta   90.00
_cell.angle_gamma   90.00
#
_symmetry.space_group_name_H-M   'P 1'
#
loop_
_entity.id
_entity.type
_entity.pdbx_description
1 polymer ?
#
loop_
_entity_poly.entity_id
_entity_poly.type
_entity_poly.pdbx_seq_one_letter_code
_entity_poly.pdbx_strand_id
1 'polypeptide(L)'
;RLFAKVGAEGVYMVGAMDGSFGVALKVEDGAWRAAPPALLALLRSEGLVEDEVWAALEAYHSPLVVNTVGDTVGRIRARVLSTMNP
;
A
#
# COMPACT_ATOMS: atom_id res chain seq x y z
N ARG A 1 6.18 8.74 12.02
CA ARG A 1 7.23 8.66 10.96
C ARG A 1 7.50 7.19 10.60
N LEU A 2 7.51 6.86 9.31
CA LEU A 2 7.61 5.48 8.82
C LEU A 2 8.86 5.30 7.95
N PHE A 3 9.37 4.07 7.88
CA PHE A 3 10.36 3.64 6.89
C PHE A 3 9.83 2.44 6.11
N ALA A 4 10.29 2.29 4.88
CA ALA A 4 9.83 1.27 3.94
C ALA A 4 11.01 0.51 3.34
N LYS A 5 10.81 -0.77 3.04
CA LYS A 5 11.74 -1.59 2.26
C LYS A 5 10.98 -2.44 1.25
N VAL A 6 11.38 -2.33 -0.01
CA VAL A 6 10.91 -3.20 -1.08
C VAL A 6 11.76 -4.47 -1.14
N GLY A 7 11.14 -5.59 -1.51
CA GLY A 7 11.79 -6.88 -1.72
C GLY A 7 11.42 -7.49 -3.07
N ALA A 8 12.04 -8.62 -3.40
CA ALA A 8 11.74 -9.35 -4.63
C ALA A 8 10.32 -9.94 -4.58
N GLU A 9 9.75 -10.23 -5.75
CA GLU A 9 8.48 -10.97 -5.88
C GLU A 9 7.31 -10.33 -5.10
N GLY A 10 7.09 -9.02 -5.23
CA GLY A 10 5.94 -8.36 -4.61
C GLY A 10 5.98 -8.26 -3.09
N VAL A 11 7.17 -8.32 -2.46
CA VAL A 11 7.35 -8.09 -1.03
C VAL A 11 7.49 -6.60 -0.72
N TYR A 12 6.71 -6.11 0.23
CA TYR A 12 6.78 -4.73 0.72
C TYR A 12 6.70 -4.72 2.26
N MET A 13 7.69 -4.12 2.91
CA MET A 13 7.72 -3.94 4.36
C MET A 13 7.65 -2.47 4.75
N VAL A 14 6.92 -2.17 5.83
CA VAL A 14 6.88 -0.85 6.48
C VAL A 14 7.04 -1.01 7.98
N GLY A 15 7.79 -0.11 8.61
CA GLY A 15 7.94 -0.05 10.06
C GLY A 15 7.81 1.38 10.59
N ALA A 16 7.32 1.50 11.83
CA ALA A 16 7.36 2.75 12.55
C ALA A 16 8.76 3.00 13.11
N MET A 17 9.26 4.23 12.97
CA MET A 17 10.60 4.59 13.46
C MET A 17 10.73 4.52 14.99
N ASP A 18 9.61 4.60 15.71
CA ASP A 18 9.54 4.45 17.17
C ASP A 18 9.38 2.99 17.64
N GLY A 19 9.30 2.04 16.70
CA GLY A 19 9.16 0.62 16.99
C GLY A 19 7.74 0.17 17.38
N SER A 20 6.74 1.04 17.27
CA SER A 20 5.36 0.72 17.64
C SER A 20 4.70 -0.36 16.79
N PHE A 21 5.09 -0.48 15.52
CA PHE A 21 4.61 -1.55 14.63
C PHE A 21 5.57 -1.89 13.49
N GLY A 22 5.35 -3.07 12.90
CA GLY A 22 5.91 -3.49 11.62
C GLY A 22 4.89 -4.28 10.81
N VAL A 23 4.85 -4.02 9.49
CA VAL A 23 3.96 -4.71 8.54
C VAL A 23 4.82 -5.30 7.43
N ALA A 24 4.60 -6.57 7.13
CA ALA A 24 5.14 -7.24 5.95
C ALA A 24 3.98 -7.68 5.04
N LEU A 25 4.00 -7.21 3.80
CA LEU A 25 3.05 -7.56 2.75
C LEU A 25 3.74 -8.40 1.69
N LYS A 26 3.07 -9.47 1.25
CA LYS A 26 3.43 -10.26 0.09
C LYS A 26 2.25 -10.30 -0.87
N VAL A 27 2.48 -9.94 -2.12
CA VAL A 27 1.54 -10.23 -3.21
C VAL A 27 1.83 -11.63 -3.74
N GLU A 28 0.83 -12.52 -3.74
CA GLU A 28 1.01 -13.93 -4.06
C GLU A 28 1.51 -14.17 -5.49
N ASP A 29 1.00 -13.41 -6.46
CA ASP A 29 1.41 -13.47 -7.86
C ASP A 29 2.70 -12.66 -8.16
N GLY A 30 3.31 -12.07 -7.12
CA GLY A 30 4.50 -11.24 -7.22
C GLY A 30 4.30 -9.88 -7.89
N ALA A 31 3.08 -9.49 -8.26
CA ALA A 31 2.82 -8.28 -9.04
C ALA A 31 2.99 -7.01 -8.21
N TRP A 32 3.93 -6.16 -8.59
CA TRP A 32 4.20 -4.89 -7.90
C TRP A 32 3.00 -3.92 -7.91
N ARG A 33 2.15 -4.00 -8.95
CA ARG A 33 1.01 -3.10 -9.13
C ARG A 33 0.00 -3.15 -7.98
N ALA A 34 -0.07 -4.28 -7.27
CA ALA A 34 -0.99 -4.47 -6.14
C ALA A 34 -0.37 -4.06 -4.80
N ALA A 35 0.96 -4.04 -4.67
CA ALA A 35 1.63 -3.88 -3.39
C ALA A 35 1.39 -2.51 -2.73
N PRO A 36 1.61 -1.34 -3.39
CA PRO A 36 1.34 -0.05 -2.75
C PRO A 36 -0.15 0.18 -2.39
N PRO A 37 -1.13 -0.09 -3.28
CA PRO A 37 -2.55 0.07 -2.93
C PRO A 37 -2.96 -0.79 -1.73
N ALA A 38 -2.53 -2.05 -1.70
CA ALA A 38 -2.86 -2.98 -0.62
C ALA A 38 -2.23 -2.56 0.71
N LEU A 39 -0.95 -2.20 0.71
CA LEU A 39 -0.25 -1.77 1.92
C LEU A 39 -0.87 -0.50 2.51
N LEU A 40 -1.15 0.50 1.67
CA LEU A 40 -1.75 1.75 2.12
C LEU A 40 -3.19 1.55 2.63
N ALA A 41 -3.99 0.71 1.97
CA ALA A 41 -5.32 0.38 2.45
C ALA A 41 -5.29 -0.31 3.82
N LEU A 42 -4.34 -1.22 4.05
CA LEU A 42 -4.14 -1.88 5.34
C LEU A 42 -3.69 -0.89 6.42
N LEU A 43 -2.66 -0.08 6.14
CA LEU A 43 -2.18 0.90 7.12
C LEU A 43 -3.27 1.92 7.48
N ARG A 44 -4.12 2.32 6.53
CA ARG A 44 -5.25 3.21 6.77
C ARG A 44 -6.35 2.54 7.58
N SER A 45 -6.69 1.27 7.31
CA SER A 45 -7.72 0.56 8.06
C SER A 45 -7.32 0.35 9.52
N GLU A 46 -6.02 0.19 9.78
CA GLU A 46 -5.46 0.01 11.12
C GLU A 46 -5.11 1.33 11.83
N GLY A 47 -5.36 2.50 11.21
CA GLY A 47 -5.04 3.80 11.80
C GLY A 47 -3.55 4.06 11.99
N LEU A 48 -2.69 3.39 11.22
CA LEU A 48 -1.22 3.43 11.36
C LEU A 48 -0.55 4.56 10.55
N VAL A 49 -1.33 5.37 9.85
CA VAL A 49 -0.86 6.49 9.02
C VAL A 49 -1.69 7.74 9.33
N GLU A 50 -0.99 8.79 9.74
CA GLU A 50 -1.55 10.13 9.98
C GLU A 50 -2.08 10.77 8.69
N ASP A 51 -3.09 11.64 8.79
CA ASP A 51 -3.75 12.26 7.63
C ASP A 51 -2.79 13.08 6.75
N GLU A 52 -1.80 13.76 7.35
CA GLU A 52 -0.79 14.53 6.60
C GLU A 52 0.08 13.63 5.73
N VAL A 53 0.50 12.48 6.26
CA VAL A 53 1.27 11.48 5.51
C VAL A 53 0.39 10.81 4.45
N TRP A 54 -0.89 10.58 4.77
CA TRP A 54 -1.85 9.99 3.83
C TRP A 54 -2.03 10.84 2.57
N ALA A 55 -2.16 12.16 2.72
CA ALA A 55 -2.31 13.07 1.58
C ALA A 55 -1.14 12.98 0.59
N ALA A 56 0.09 12.82 1.09
CA ALA A 56 1.28 12.65 0.25
C ALA A 56 1.32 11.29 -0.49
N LEU A 57 0.55 10.30 -0.03
CA LEU A 57 0.56 8.93 -0.54
C LEU A 57 -0.68 8.57 -1.38
N GLU A 58 -1.63 9.50 -1.53
CA GLU A 58 -2.90 9.28 -2.21
C GLU A 58 -2.74 8.70 -3.63
N ALA A 59 -1.76 9.20 -4.40
CA ALA A 59 -1.48 8.72 -5.76
C ALA A 59 -1.07 7.25 -5.81
N TYR A 60 -0.48 6.71 -4.73
CA TYR A 60 -0.08 5.31 -4.62
C TYR A 60 -1.19 4.43 -4.07
N HIS A 61 -2.17 5.01 -3.37
CA HIS A 61 -3.35 4.29 -2.88
C HIS A 61 -4.32 3.94 -4.02
N SER A 62 -4.48 4.83 -5.01
CA SER A 62 -5.27 4.55 -6.21
C SER A 62 -4.58 4.97 -7.50
N PRO A 63 -3.51 4.27 -7.90
CA PRO A 63 -2.75 4.62 -9.10
C PRO A 63 -3.62 4.43 -10.35
N LEU A 64 -3.50 5.39 -11.27
CA LEU A 64 -4.14 5.32 -12.57
C LEU A 64 -3.48 4.23 -13.43
N VAL A 65 -4.30 3.52 -14.20
CA VAL A 65 -3.82 2.61 -15.25
C VAL A 65 -3.85 3.39 -16.54
N VAL A 66 -2.69 3.57 -17.15
CA VAL A 66 -2.51 4.32 -18.40
C VAL A 66 -2.12 3.35 -19.50
N ASN A 67 -2.75 3.47 -20.66
CA ASN A 67 -2.42 2.65 -21.84
C ASN A 67 -1.15 3.18 -22.55
N THR A 68 -0.73 2.50 -23.61
CA THR A 68 0.49 2.88 -24.37
C THR A 68 0.37 4.22 -25.11
N VAL A 69 -0.85 4.74 -25.33
CA VAL A 69 -1.08 6.04 -25.99
C VAL A 69 -1.33 7.17 -24.99
N GLY A 70 -1.29 6.90 -23.68
CA GLY A 70 -1.38 7.90 -22.63
C GLY A 70 -2.78 8.09 -22.03
N ASP A 71 -3.79 7.35 -22.48
CA ASP A 71 -5.14 7.45 -21.92
C ASP A 71 -5.26 6.72 -20.59
N THR A 72 -5.99 7.33 -19.66
CA THR A 72 -6.38 6.65 -18.42
C THR A 72 -7.49 5.64 -18.72
N VAL A 73 -7.18 4.36 -18.56
CA VAL A 73 -8.10 3.23 -18.82
C VAL A 73 -8.64 2.59 -17.53
N GLY A 74 -8.21 3.05 -16.36
CA GLY A 74 -8.71 2.54 -15.10
C GLY A 74 -7.92 3.05 -13.90
N ARG A 75 -8.16 2.43 -12.74
CA ARG A 75 -7.36 2.64 -11.53
C ARG A 75 -7.35 1.39 -10.66
N ILE A 76 -6.24 1.16 -9.97
CA ILE A 76 -6.12 0.06 -9.01
C ILE A 76 -6.64 0.56 -7.67
N ARG A 77 -7.37 -0.30 -6.93
CA ARG A 77 -7.85 -0.03 -5.57
C ARG A 77 -7.77 -1.30 -4.76
N ALA A 78 -7.45 -1.17 -3.48
CA ALA A 78 -7.55 -2.26 -2.52
C ALA A 78 -8.72 -2.00 -1.56
N ARG A 79 -9.40 -3.07 -1.14
CA ARG A 79 -10.43 -3.04 -0.10
C ARG A 79 -10.05 -4.05 0.96
N VAL A 80 -9.97 -3.60 2.20
CA VAL A 80 -9.81 -4.47 3.37
C VAL A 80 -11.21 -4.91 3.81
N LEU A 81 -11.47 -6.23 3.83
CA LEU A 81 -12.81 -6.77 4.09
C LEU A 81 -13.06 -7.09 5.57
N SER A 82 -12.02 -7.44 6.32
CA SER A 82 -12.04 -7.61 7.76
C SER A 82 -10.60 -7.78 8.24
N THR A 83 -10.20 -7.07 9.29
CA THR A 83 -9.03 -7.44 10.06
C THR A 83 -9.48 -8.46 11.09
N MET A 84 -9.00 -9.70 10.97
CA MET A 84 -9.24 -10.68 12.02
C MET A 84 -8.57 -10.13 13.27
N ASN A 85 -9.37 -9.62 14.20
CA ASN A 85 -8.92 -9.40 15.57
C ASN A 85 -8.55 -10.79 16.13
N PRO A 86 -7.30 -11.00 16.60
CA PRO A 86 -6.96 -12.20 17.35
C PRO A 86 -7.73 -12.28 18.68
#